data_AF-A0A1W9NU38-F1
#
_entry.id   AF-A0A1W9NU38-F1
#
_cell.length_a   1.000
_cell.length_b   1.000
_cell.length_c   1.000
_cell.angle_alpha   90.00
_cell.angle_beta   90.00
_cell.angle_gamma   90.00
#
_symmetry.space_group_name_H-M   'P 1'
#
loop_
_entity.id
_entity.type
_entity.pdbx_description
1 polymer ?
#
loop_
_entity_poly.entity_id
_entity_poly.type
_entity_poly.pdbx_seq_one_letter_code
_entity_poly.pdbx_strand_id
1 'polypeptide(L)'
;MNRKKVVAIISVIAVAALLIKGKGLLETRKAEMNDASIPQSENLLVPVVKAEKGTLQNRISFLAQLDADKSISLSTKLAGYVEKLHVDEAQRVKKGELLVSIDATELLSSIKALDATLLSQKYDLEVARSIHERNIKLYKVGGLAKEKLDISKVTLDAKKAQLANTTQKISQLKHQLSYLKITAPFDGMWQWQKFLLKNLLICRWEAV
;
A
#
# COMPACT_ATOMS: atom_id res chain seq x y z
N MET A 1 -47.39 -83.66 -105.98
CA MET A 1 -46.79 -83.88 -104.65
C MET A 1 -46.14 -82.56 -104.20
N ASN A 2 -46.91 -81.66 -103.56
CA ASN A 2 -46.78 -80.22 -103.84
C ASN A 2 -46.53 -79.33 -102.61
N ARG A 3 -45.38 -78.63 -102.65
CA ARG A 3 -44.95 -77.34 -102.05
C ARG A 3 -45.20 -77.04 -100.56
N LYS A 4 -46.30 -77.46 -99.93
CA LYS A 4 -46.62 -77.10 -98.53
C LYS A 4 -45.74 -77.80 -97.48
N LYS A 5 -45.27 -79.03 -97.76
CA LYS A 5 -44.38 -79.78 -96.85
C LYS A 5 -42.94 -79.27 -96.82
N VAL A 6 -42.44 -78.71 -97.93
CA VAL A 6 -41.05 -78.20 -98.02
C VAL A 6 -40.89 -76.87 -97.27
N VAL A 7 -41.90 -75.99 -97.34
CA VAL A 7 -41.88 -74.71 -96.60
C VAL A 7 -41.95 -74.94 -95.08
N ALA A 8 -42.67 -75.96 -94.63
CA ALA A 8 -42.75 -76.32 -93.21
C ALA A 8 -41.41 -76.85 -92.63
N ILE A 9 -40.59 -77.52 -93.45
CA ILE A 9 -39.28 -78.03 -92.98
C ILE A 9 -38.25 -76.89 -92.90
N ILE A 10 -38.29 -75.93 -93.82
CA ILE A 10 -37.36 -74.78 -93.82
C ILE A 10 -37.66 -73.82 -92.65
N SER A 11 -38.93 -73.62 -92.26
CA SER A 11 -39.25 -72.75 -91.11
C SER A 11 -38.79 -73.36 -89.77
N VAL A 12 -38.84 -74.68 -89.62
CA VAL A 12 -38.38 -75.37 -88.41
C VAL A 12 -36.86 -75.28 -88.26
N ILE A 13 -36.10 -75.37 -89.35
CA ILE A 13 -34.63 -75.26 -89.33
C ILE A 13 -34.19 -73.82 -88.99
N ALA A 14 -34.91 -72.80 -89.48
CA ALA A 14 -34.61 -71.40 -89.17
C ALA A 14 -34.83 -71.04 -87.68
N VAL A 15 -35.88 -71.59 -87.06
CA VAL A 15 -36.17 -71.37 -85.62
C VAL A 15 -35.14 -72.09 -84.74
N ALA A 16 -34.71 -73.29 -85.12
CA ALA A 16 -33.67 -74.02 -84.39
C ALA A 16 -32.32 -73.29 -84.40
N ALA A 17 -31.94 -72.66 -85.52
CA ALA A 17 -30.69 -71.90 -85.61
C ALA A 17 -30.66 -70.63 -84.74
N LEU A 18 -31.81 -69.97 -84.54
CA LEU A 18 -31.94 -68.79 -83.66
C LEU A 18 -31.82 -69.13 -82.17
N LEU A 19 -32.34 -70.30 -81.76
CA LEU A 19 -32.24 -70.75 -80.36
C LEU A 19 -30.81 -71.12 -79.94
N ILE A 20 -30.00 -71.63 -80.87
CA ILE A 20 -28.60 -72.00 -80.60
C ILE A 20 -27.72 -70.75 -80.42
N LYS A 21 -27.90 -69.71 -81.26
CA LYS A 21 -27.18 -68.43 -81.10
C LYS A 21 -27.58 -67.68 -79.82
N GLY A 22 -28.83 -67.80 -79.37
CA GLY A 22 -29.32 -67.18 -78.15
C GLY A 22 -28.63 -67.69 -76.87
N LYS A 23 -28.38 -69.01 -76.77
CA LYS A 23 -27.67 -69.58 -75.62
C LYS A 23 -26.19 -69.16 -75.55
N GLY A 24 -25.52 -69.01 -76.69
CA GLY A 24 -24.10 -68.61 -76.73
C GLY A 24 -23.83 -67.18 -76.25
N LEU A 25 -24.81 -66.28 -76.32
CA LEU A 25 -24.67 -64.88 -75.90
C LEU A 25 -24.93 -64.67 -74.39
N LEU A 26 -25.59 -65.62 -73.74
CA LEU A 26 -25.97 -65.55 -72.33
C LEU A 26 -24.89 -66.09 -71.38
N GLU A 27 -24.10 -67.05 -71.84
CA GLU A 27 -22.98 -67.60 -71.06
C GLU A 27 -21.80 -66.60 -70.96
N THR A 28 -21.54 -65.81 -72.02
CA THR A 28 -20.43 -64.84 -72.03
C THR A 28 -20.64 -63.62 -71.13
N ARG A 29 -21.90 -63.24 -70.84
CA ARG A 29 -22.21 -62.15 -69.90
C ARG A 29 -22.19 -62.55 -68.43
N LYS A 30 -22.27 -63.84 -68.12
CA LYS A 30 -22.25 -64.34 -66.74
C LYS A 30 -20.83 -64.43 -66.16
N ALA A 31 -19.83 -64.52 -67.04
CA ALA A 31 -18.41 -64.56 -66.65
C ALA A 31 -17.83 -63.18 -66.27
N GLU A 32 -18.41 -62.08 -66.77
CA GLU A 32 -17.92 -60.71 -66.49
C GLU A 32 -18.42 -60.13 -65.15
N MET A 33 -19.43 -60.74 -64.51
CA MET A 33 -20.07 -60.19 -63.30
C MET A 33 -19.59 -60.82 -61.98
N ASN A 34 -18.75 -61.85 -62.01
CA ASN A 34 -18.24 -62.54 -60.81
C ASN A 34 -16.80 -62.14 -60.43
N ASP A 35 -16.18 -61.21 -61.16
CA ASP A 35 -14.81 -60.73 -60.90
C ASP A 35 -14.77 -59.25 -60.46
N ALA A 36 -15.64 -58.90 -59.51
CA ALA A 36 -15.58 -57.61 -58.82
C ALA A 36 -15.39 -57.87 -57.31
N SER A 37 -14.13 -57.91 -56.88
CA SER A 37 -13.75 -57.96 -55.46
C SER A 37 -14.25 -56.71 -54.71
N ILE A 38 -14.81 -56.90 -53.52
CA ILE A 38 -15.26 -55.83 -52.63
C ILE A 38 -14.02 -55.21 -51.94
N PRO A 39 -13.82 -53.88 -51.96
CA PRO A 39 -12.65 -53.26 -51.33
C PRO A 39 -12.68 -53.43 -49.80
N GLN A 40 -11.59 -53.92 -49.22
CA GLN A 40 -11.37 -53.99 -47.77
C GLN A 40 -11.28 -52.58 -47.18
N SER A 41 -12.04 -52.33 -46.11
CA SER A 41 -11.99 -51.10 -45.31
C SER A 41 -10.60 -50.91 -44.71
N GLU A 42 -9.87 -49.88 -45.13
CA GLU A 42 -8.62 -49.46 -44.50
C GLU A 42 -8.90 -48.92 -43.09
N ASN A 43 -8.31 -49.55 -42.07
CA ASN A 43 -8.32 -49.04 -40.71
C ASN A 43 -7.43 -47.79 -40.63
N LEU A 44 -8.06 -46.62 -40.58
CA LEU A 44 -7.37 -45.35 -40.33
C LEU A 44 -6.79 -45.34 -38.91
N LEU A 45 -5.46 -45.36 -38.81
CA LEU A 45 -4.74 -45.22 -37.54
C LEU A 45 -4.82 -43.75 -37.09
N VAL A 46 -5.70 -43.48 -36.12
CA VAL A 46 -5.79 -42.16 -35.48
C VAL A 46 -4.94 -42.17 -34.22
N PRO A 47 -3.99 -41.23 -34.04
CA PRO A 47 -3.23 -41.15 -32.81
C PRO A 47 -4.16 -40.78 -31.65
N VAL A 48 -4.24 -41.64 -30.63
CA VAL A 48 -5.01 -41.39 -29.41
C VAL A 48 -4.04 -41.24 -28.24
N VAL A 49 -4.22 -40.17 -27.45
CA VAL A 49 -3.47 -39.97 -26.20
C VAL A 49 -4.40 -40.24 -25.02
N LYS A 50 -3.92 -41.04 -24.05
CA LYS A 50 -4.67 -41.41 -22.85
C LYS A 50 -4.53 -40.27 -21.82
N ALA A 51 -5.64 -39.64 -21.44
CA ALA A 51 -5.63 -38.58 -20.45
C ALA A 51 -5.34 -39.13 -19.04
N GLU A 52 -4.30 -38.62 -18.40
CA GLU A 52 -3.99 -38.94 -17.00
C GLU A 52 -4.54 -37.85 -16.07
N LYS A 53 -5.14 -38.27 -14.95
CA LYS A 53 -5.60 -37.34 -13.92
C LYS A 53 -4.40 -36.85 -13.12
N GLY A 54 -3.96 -35.63 -13.38
CA GLY A 54 -2.97 -34.91 -12.59
C GLY A 54 -3.57 -33.67 -11.94
N THR A 55 -2.89 -33.13 -10.92
CA THR A 55 -3.26 -31.83 -10.35
C THR A 55 -2.81 -30.71 -11.29
N LEU A 56 -3.75 -30.08 -11.98
CA LEU A 56 -3.49 -28.88 -12.77
C LEU A 56 -3.33 -27.68 -11.83
N GLN A 57 -2.09 -27.20 -11.67
CA GLN A 57 -1.86 -25.91 -11.02
C GLN A 57 -2.22 -24.77 -11.98
N ASN A 58 -3.46 -24.31 -11.91
CA ASN A 58 -3.89 -23.11 -12.64
C ASN A 58 -3.31 -21.87 -11.96
N ARG A 59 -2.21 -21.32 -12.48
CA ARG A 59 -1.66 -20.04 -12.03
C ARG A 59 -2.29 -18.91 -12.82
N ILE A 60 -3.09 -18.10 -12.16
CA ILE A 60 -3.67 -16.89 -12.74
C ILE A 60 -2.77 -15.73 -12.35
N SER A 61 -2.18 -15.06 -13.34
CA SER A 61 -1.33 -13.89 -13.14
C SER A 61 -2.18 -12.63 -13.07
N PHE A 62 -2.04 -11.86 -11.99
CA PHE A 62 -2.64 -10.55 -11.84
C PHE A 62 -1.55 -9.49 -11.71
N LEU A 63 -1.81 -8.30 -12.24
CA LEU A 63 -1.00 -7.12 -11.92
C LEU A 63 -1.46 -6.60 -10.56
N ALA A 64 -0.55 -6.58 -9.60
CA ALA A 64 -0.78 -6.01 -8.28
C ALA A 64 0.22 -4.86 -8.06
N GLN A 65 -0.27 -3.76 -7.47
CA GLN A 65 0.57 -2.70 -6.95
C GLN A 65 0.79 -2.95 -5.45
N LEU A 66 2.04 -2.87 -5.02
CA LEU A 66 2.41 -2.94 -3.62
C LEU A 66 2.60 -1.51 -3.11
N ASP A 67 1.84 -1.14 -2.09
CA ASP A 67 2.01 0.11 -1.36
C ASP A 67 2.53 -0.18 0.06
N ALA A 68 3.17 0.81 0.66
CA ALA A 68 3.65 0.76 2.04
C ALA A 68 2.49 0.53 3.03
N ASP A 69 2.68 -0.38 3.99
CA ASP A 69 1.69 -0.65 5.04
C ASP A 69 1.38 0.61 5.87
N LYS A 70 2.40 1.45 6.09
CA LYS A 70 2.25 2.74 6.79
C LYS A 70 3.06 3.83 6.13
N SER A 71 2.37 4.92 5.76
CA SER A 71 2.99 6.14 5.26
C SER A 71 2.61 7.34 6.14
N ILE A 72 3.58 8.13 6.62
CA ILE A 72 3.30 9.37 7.36
C ILE A 72 4.01 10.56 6.75
N SER A 73 3.34 11.71 6.69
CA SER A 73 4.03 12.94 6.33
C SER A 73 4.55 13.66 7.58
N LEU A 74 5.88 13.83 7.69
CA LEU A 74 6.51 14.61 8.76
C LEU A 74 6.75 16.05 8.30
N SER A 75 6.14 17.00 9.01
CA SER A 75 6.36 18.43 8.81
C SER A 75 6.49 19.12 10.16
N THR A 76 7.20 20.25 10.18
CA THR A 76 7.36 21.04 11.40
C THR A 76 6.28 22.11 11.48
N LYS A 77 5.80 22.36 12.69
CA LYS A 77 4.86 23.46 12.96
C LYS A 77 5.53 24.83 12.93
N LEU A 78 6.86 24.86 13.07
CA LEU A 78 7.68 26.06 13.08
C LEU A 78 8.53 26.09 11.82
N ALA A 79 8.51 27.23 11.14
CA ALA A 79 9.42 27.53 10.04
C ALA A 79 10.81 27.85 10.61
N GLY A 80 11.86 27.32 10.00
CA GLY A 80 13.24 27.56 10.39
C GLY A 80 14.21 26.94 9.39
N TYR A 81 15.49 27.24 9.55
CA TYR A 81 16.54 26.70 8.71
C TYR A 81 16.97 25.32 9.22
N VAL A 82 17.08 24.35 8.31
CA VAL A 82 17.62 23.03 8.65
C VAL A 82 19.09 23.19 9.00
N GLU A 83 19.44 22.89 10.25
CA GLU A 83 20.82 22.93 10.74
C GLU A 83 21.57 21.68 10.26
N LYS A 84 20.95 20.52 10.43
CA LYS A 84 21.57 19.23 10.08
C LYS A 84 20.55 18.14 9.80
N LEU A 85 20.81 17.38 8.74
CA LEU A 85 20.18 16.10 8.45
C LEU A 85 21.04 14.98 9.05
N HIS A 86 20.43 14.08 9.81
CA HIS A 86 21.12 13.02 10.56
C HIS A 86 21.00 11.64 9.90
N VAL A 87 20.23 11.54 8.82
CA VAL A 87 19.86 10.28 8.17
C VAL A 87 20.01 10.43 6.67
N ASP A 88 20.59 9.42 6.04
CA ASP A 88 20.78 9.35 4.60
C ASP A 88 19.55 8.79 3.89
N GLU A 89 19.45 9.03 2.58
CA GLU A 89 18.35 8.53 1.77
C GLU A 89 18.32 6.98 1.73
N ALA A 90 17.12 6.41 1.81
CA ALA A 90 16.86 4.97 1.87
C ALA A 90 17.46 4.26 3.10
N GLN A 91 17.87 5.00 4.12
CA GLN A 91 18.37 4.41 5.37
C GLN A 91 17.21 3.88 6.23
N ARG A 92 17.41 2.72 6.87
CA ARG A 92 16.49 2.21 7.89
C ARG A 92 16.66 3.00 9.18
N VAL A 93 15.57 3.59 9.67
CA VAL A 93 15.52 4.34 10.92
C VAL A 93 14.64 3.63 11.93
N LYS A 94 15.00 3.79 13.21
CA LYS A 94 14.21 3.27 14.33
C LYS A 94 13.28 4.33 14.89
N LYS A 95 12.22 3.89 15.57
CA LYS A 95 11.32 4.75 16.31
C LYS A 95 12.09 5.59 17.32
N GLY A 96 11.85 6.90 17.30
CA GLY A 96 12.48 7.90 18.15
C GLY A 96 13.83 8.42 17.63
N GLU A 97 14.33 7.90 16.51
CA GLU A 97 15.57 8.38 15.90
C GLU A 97 15.40 9.81 15.37
N LEU A 98 16.40 10.65 15.60
CA LEU A 98 16.42 12.04 15.16
C LEU A 98 16.75 12.08 13.67
N LEU A 99 15.85 12.64 12.88
CA LEU A 99 15.97 12.73 11.43
C LEU A 99 16.56 14.08 11.03
N VAL A 100 15.95 15.16 11.53
CA VAL A 100 16.27 16.54 11.17
C VAL A 100 16.35 17.40 12.43
N SER A 101 17.39 18.21 12.52
CA SER A 101 17.48 19.33 13.47
C SER A 101 17.33 20.65 12.73
N ILE A 102 16.45 21.50 13.25
CA ILE A 102 16.27 22.89 12.81
C ILE A 102 16.96 23.80 13.82
N ASP A 103 17.56 24.89 13.33
CA ASP A 103 18.23 25.88 14.18
C ASP A 103 17.28 26.40 15.28
N ALA A 104 17.73 26.29 16.53
CA ALA A 104 17.00 26.67 17.73
C ALA A 104 17.62 27.86 18.48
N THR A 105 18.61 28.55 17.89
CA THR A 105 19.42 29.57 18.57
C THR A 105 18.58 30.70 19.16
N GLU A 106 17.58 31.19 18.44
CA GLU A 106 16.68 32.25 18.89
C GLU A 106 15.77 31.80 20.06
N LEU A 107 15.23 30.59 19.97
CA LEU A 107 14.40 30.01 21.03
C LEU A 107 15.21 29.73 22.30
N LEU A 108 16.43 29.21 22.16
CA LEU A 108 17.34 28.97 23.27
C LEU A 108 17.74 30.27 23.97
N SER A 109 18.03 31.32 23.21
CA SER A 109 18.33 32.66 23.75
C SER A 109 17.13 33.23 24.50
N SER A 110 15.93 33.07 23.94
CA SER A 110 14.68 33.49 24.59
C SER A 110 14.40 32.73 25.90
N ILE A 111 14.65 31.42 25.93
CA ILE A 111 14.53 30.61 27.17
C ILE A 111 15.51 31.11 28.23
N LYS A 112 16.78 31.38 27.86
CA LYS A 112 17.78 31.91 28.79
C LYS A 112 17.37 33.27 29.39
N ALA A 113 16.81 34.17 28.58
CA ALA A 113 16.32 35.46 29.07
C ALA A 113 15.15 35.29 30.07
N LEU A 114 14.23 34.36 29.80
CA LEU A 114 13.14 34.05 30.71
C LEU A 114 13.63 33.35 31.98
N ASP A 115 14.65 32.50 31.91
CA ASP A 115 15.25 31.86 33.10
C ASP A 115 15.88 32.90 34.05
N ALA A 116 16.56 33.91 33.51
CA ALA A 116 17.06 35.04 34.31
C ALA A 116 15.91 35.83 34.96
N THR A 117 14.83 36.06 34.20
CA THR A 117 13.62 36.72 34.72
C THR A 117 12.95 35.90 35.82
N LEU A 118 12.87 34.58 35.66
CA LEU A 118 12.32 33.66 36.65
C LEU A 118 13.17 33.66 37.93
N LEU A 119 14.50 33.72 37.80
CA LEU A 119 15.39 33.83 38.96
C LEU A 119 15.15 35.13 39.74
N SER A 120 15.03 36.27 39.05
CA SER A 120 14.67 37.54 39.71
C SER A 120 13.30 37.45 40.41
N GLN A 121 12.29 36.87 39.76
CA GLN A 121 10.96 36.70 40.35
C GLN A 121 10.94 35.74 41.55
N LYS A 122 11.84 34.76 41.60
CA LYS A 122 12.01 33.90 42.78
C LYS A 122 12.48 34.69 43.98
N TYR A 123 13.46 35.58 43.81
CA TYR A 123 13.93 36.45 44.90
C TYR A 123 12.84 37.43 45.35
N ASP A 124 12.10 38.03 44.42
CA ASP A 124 10.95 38.89 44.74
C ASP A 124 9.90 38.17 45.59
N LEU A 125 9.61 36.91 45.24
CA LEU A 125 8.66 36.08 45.97
C LEU A 125 9.18 35.74 47.37
N GLU A 126 10.47 35.45 47.51
CA GLU A 126 11.11 35.17 48.80
C GLU A 126 11.06 36.41 49.72
N VAL A 127 11.32 37.59 49.18
CA VAL A 127 11.17 38.86 49.90
C VAL A 127 9.71 39.08 50.34
N ALA A 128 8.75 38.92 49.43
CA ALA A 128 7.33 39.06 49.76
C ALA A 128 6.87 38.04 50.82
N ARG A 129 7.39 36.81 50.75
CA ARG A 129 7.16 35.76 51.74
C ARG A 129 7.70 36.14 53.11
N SER A 130 8.96 36.57 53.19
CA SER A 130 9.59 37.00 54.43
C SER A 130 8.83 38.18 55.07
N ILE A 131 8.39 39.16 54.28
CA ILE A 131 7.57 40.28 54.74
C ILE A 131 6.23 39.79 55.30
N HIS A 132 5.54 38.89 54.59
CA HIS A 132 4.25 38.37 55.03
C HIS A 132 4.39 37.56 56.33
N GLU A 133 5.39 36.69 56.43
CA GLU A 133 5.67 35.90 57.64
C GLU A 133 6.00 36.79 58.84
N ARG A 134 6.77 37.88 58.63
CA ARG A 134 7.03 38.90 59.65
C ARG A 134 5.75 39.62 60.07
N ASN A 135 4.90 40.00 59.12
CA ASN A 135 3.64 40.68 59.39
C ASN A 135 2.67 39.80 60.19
N ILE A 136 2.63 38.49 59.92
CA ILE A 136 1.86 37.52 60.72
C ILE A 136 2.32 37.55 62.18
N LYS A 137 3.63 37.56 62.44
CA LYS A 137 4.18 37.61 63.80
C LYS A 137 3.82 38.92 64.51
N LEU A 138 3.94 40.06 63.83
CA LEU A 138 3.60 41.39 64.37
C LEU A 138 2.10 41.56 64.64
N TYR A 139 1.24 41.00 63.79
CA TYR A 139 -0.21 41.02 64.00
C TYR A 139 -0.61 40.24 65.25
N LYS A 140 0.01 39.07 65.50
CA LYS A 140 -0.27 38.24 66.69
C LYS A 140 0.04 38.95 68.01
N VAL A 141 1.03 39.84 68.02
CA VAL A 141 1.40 40.64 69.21
C VAL A 141 0.69 42.00 69.26
N GLY A 142 -0.29 42.24 68.38
CA GLY A 142 -1.05 43.50 68.32
C GLY A 142 -0.29 44.68 67.73
N GLY A 143 0.90 44.47 67.15
CA GLY A 143 1.78 45.52 66.62
C GLY A 143 1.54 45.90 65.15
N LEU A 144 0.51 45.36 64.50
CA LEU A 144 0.20 45.61 63.09
C LEU A 144 -1.30 45.69 62.84
N ALA A 145 -1.74 46.63 61.99
CA ALA A 145 -3.13 46.70 61.53
C ALA A 145 -3.48 45.52 60.60
N LYS A 146 -4.72 45.03 60.68
CA LYS A 146 -5.22 43.92 59.83
C LYS A 146 -5.08 44.22 58.34
N GLU A 147 -5.35 45.46 57.92
CA GLU A 147 -5.20 45.91 56.53
C GLU A 147 -3.80 45.64 55.96
N LYS A 148 -2.74 45.90 56.75
CA LYS A 148 -1.36 45.66 56.33
C LYS A 148 -1.05 44.17 56.17
N LEU A 149 -1.65 43.32 57.00
CA LEU A 149 -1.53 41.87 56.87
C LEU A 149 -2.18 41.40 55.55
N ASP A 150 -3.39 41.87 55.27
CA ASP A 150 -4.15 41.50 54.07
C ASP A 150 -3.45 41.99 52.79
N ILE A 151 -2.91 43.22 52.77
CA ILE A 151 -2.10 43.73 51.65
C ILE A 151 -0.86 42.86 51.41
N SER A 152 -0.17 42.45 52.48
CA SER A 152 1.03 41.59 52.34
C SER A 152 0.69 40.20 51.80
N LYS A 153 -0.48 39.67 52.14
CA LYS A 153 -0.99 38.40 51.59
C LYS A 153 -1.27 38.53 50.09
N VAL A 154 -2.01 39.56 49.70
CA VAL A 154 -2.32 39.84 48.28
C VAL A 154 -1.04 40.05 47.47
N THR A 155 -0.06 40.77 48.03
CA THR A 155 1.24 40.99 47.39
C THR A 155 1.99 39.66 47.17
N LEU A 156 2.01 38.79 48.18
CA LEU A 156 2.62 37.47 48.10
C LEU A 156 1.95 36.60 47.03
N ASP A 157 0.61 36.59 47.00
CA ASP A 157 -0.16 35.83 46.02
C ASP A 157 0.03 36.37 44.59
N ALA A 158 0.14 37.70 44.42
CA ALA A 158 0.48 38.33 43.15
C ALA A 158 1.87 37.91 42.64
N LYS A 159 2.88 37.89 43.52
CA LYS A 159 4.24 37.43 43.16
C LYS A 159 4.28 35.93 42.82
N LYS A 160 3.51 35.10 43.53
CA LYS A 160 3.31 33.68 43.16
C LYS A 160 2.71 33.53 41.77
N ALA A 161 1.65 34.28 41.47
CA ALA A 161 1.01 34.26 40.16
C ALA A 161 1.96 34.70 39.04
N GLN A 162 2.80 35.71 39.30
CA GLN A 162 3.82 36.17 38.36
C GLN A 162 4.87 35.09 38.06
N LEU A 163 5.37 34.40 39.08
CA LEU A 163 6.31 33.28 38.91
C LEU A 163 5.67 32.13 38.12
N ALA A 164 4.42 31.79 38.43
CA ALA A 164 3.68 30.75 37.72
C ALA A 164 3.53 31.10 36.24
N ASN A 165 3.18 32.35 35.91
CA ASN A 165 3.08 32.83 34.53
C ASN A 165 4.40 32.68 33.76
N THR A 166 5.52 33.16 34.31
CA THR A 166 6.83 33.03 33.66
C THR A 166 7.24 31.56 33.49
N THR A 167 6.92 30.71 34.46
CA THR A 167 7.17 29.26 34.36
C THR A 167 6.38 28.64 33.20
N GLN A 168 5.12 29.03 33.01
CA GLN A 168 4.30 28.55 31.89
C GLN A 168 4.85 29.03 30.55
N LYS A 169 5.33 30.28 30.46
CA LYS A 169 6.00 30.80 29.26
C LYS A 169 7.24 29.99 28.90
N ILE A 170 8.07 29.62 29.88
CA ILE A 170 9.24 28.75 29.65
C ILE A 170 8.79 27.37 29.18
N SER A 171 7.74 26.79 29.77
CA SER A 171 7.20 25.49 29.33
C SER A 171 6.73 25.56 27.87
N GLN A 172 6.01 26.62 27.49
CA GLN A 172 5.56 26.84 26.13
C GLN A 172 6.74 26.90 25.14
N LEU A 173 7.81 27.64 25.44
CA LEU A 173 9.00 27.69 24.59
C LEU A 173 9.71 26.33 24.51
N LYS A 174 9.74 25.56 25.60
CA LYS A 174 10.28 24.19 25.59
C LYS A 174 9.48 23.25 24.70
N HIS A 175 8.15 23.37 24.68
CA HIS A 175 7.32 22.64 23.73
C HIS A 175 7.61 23.06 22.29
N GLN A 176 7.80 24.36 22.03
CA GLN A 176 8.20 24.84 20.71
C GLN A 176 9.56 24.27 20.28
N LEU A 177 10.54 24.18 21.19
CA LEU A 177 11.83 23.56 20.92
C LEU A 177 11.70 22.08 20.52
N SER A 178 10.74 21.35 21.10
CA SER A 178 10.51 19.95 20.72
C SER A 178 10.07 19.81 19.25
N TYR A 179 9.40 20.81 18.67
CA TYR A 179 9.00 20.80 17.26
C TYR A 179 10.15 21.05 16.29
N LEU A 180 11.29 21.57 16.76
CA LEU A 180 12.50 21.76 15.94
C LEU A 180 13.32 20.48 15.77
N LYS A 181 12.98 19.42 16.52
CA LYS A 181 13.60 18.10 16.42
C LYS A 181 12.60 17.13 15.81
N ILE A 182 12.80 16.78 14.54
CA ILE A 182 11.94 15.82 13.85
C ILE A 182 12.45 14.42 14.15
N THR A 183 11.61 13.58 14.76
CA THR A 183 11.92 12.18 15.09
C THR A 183 11.00 11.21 14.38
N ALA A 184 11.46 9.98 14.15
CA ALA A 184 10.67 8.93 13.52
C ALA A 184 9.59 8.36 14.47
N PRO A 185 8.30 8.31 14.09
CA PRO A 185 7.25 7.81 14.98
C PRO A 185 7.11 6.28 15.02
N PHE A 186 7.66 5.55 14.03
CA PHE A 186 7.79 4.09 14.02
C PHE A 186 9.13 3.66 13.37
N ASP A 187 9.39 2.37 13.25
CA ASP A 187 10.55 1.84 12.52
C ASP A 187 10.23 1.76 11.02
N GLY A 188 11.15 2.14 10.14
CA GLY A 188 10.89 2.11 8.69
C GLY A 188 12.06 2.56 7.83
N MET A 189 11.84 2.69 6.52
CA MET A 189 12.83 3.27 5.62
C MET A 189 12.58 4.76 5.44
N TRP A 190 13.64 5.55 5.56
CA TRP A 190 13.58 6.98 5.29
C TRP A 190 13.75 7.25 3.80
N GLN A 191 12.82 7.99 3.21
CA GLN A 191 12.92 8.45 1.83
C GLN A 191 12.65 9.95 1.81
N TRP A 192 13.46 10.69 1.07
CA TRP A 192 13.33 12.14 0.98
C TRP A 192 12.68 12.53 -0.33
N GLN A 193 11.38 12.76 -0.31
CA GLN A 193 10.67 13.23 -1.49
C GLN A 193 10.80 14.75 -1.60
N LYS A 194 11.56 15.22 -2.59
CA LYS A 194 11.74 16.65 -2.87
C LYS A 194 10.43 17.26 -3.38
N PHE A 195 9.59 17.74 -2.47
CA PHE A 195 8.38 18.48 -2.85
C PHE A 195 8.74 19.92 -3.22
N LEU A 196 8.90 20.17 -4.53
CA LEU A 196 9.09 21.49 -5.12
C LEU A 196 7.77 22.28 -5.12
N LEU A 197 7.23 22.60 -3.95
CA LEU A 197 6.25 23.67 -3.82
C LEU A 197 6.81 24.75 -2.91
N LYS A 198 6.90 25.96 -3.48
CA LYS A 198 7.28 27.23 -2.83
C LYS A 198 7.05 27.22 -1.31
N ASN A 199 8.16 27.27 -0.56
CA ASN A 199 8.25 27.63 0.85
C ASN A 199 7.54 26.76 1.91
N LEU A 200 7.19 25.49 1.65
CA LEU A 200 6.77 24.59 2.75
C LEU A 200 7.35 23.18 2.56
N LEU A 201 8.21 22.75 3.49
CA LEU A 201 8.73 21.38 3.55
C LEU A 201 7.69 20.46 4.20
N ILE A 202 7.12 19.57 3.40
CA ILE A 202 6.23 18.49 3.83
C ILE A 202 6.97 17.19 3.49
N CYS A 203 7.58 16.51 4.47
CA CYS A 203 8.26 15.23 4.24
C CYS A 203 7.22 14.13 4.20
N ARG A 204 7.27 13.17 3.29
CA ARG A 204 6.42 11.97 3.26
C ARG A 204 7.30 10.75 3.57
N TRP A 205 6.80 9.84 4.40
CA TRP A 205 7.50 8.67 4.92
C TRP A 205 6.73 7.43 4.51
N GLU A 206 7.37 6.36 4.09
CA GLU A 206 6.74 5.10 3.66
C GLU A 206 7.55 3.94 4.28
N ALA A 207 6.89 3.06 5.02
CA ALA A 207 7.50 1.83 5.54
C ALA A 207 7.11 0.62 4.70
N VAL A 208 8.14 -0.19 4.40
CA VAL A 208 8.03 -1.51 3.78
C VAL A 208 7.65 -2.55 4.80
#